data_AF-A0A537FVA1-F1
#
_entry.id   AF-A0A537FVA1-F1
#
_cell.length_a   1.000
_cell.length_b   1.000
_cell.length_c   1.000
_cell.angle_alpha   90.00
_cell.angle_beta   90.00
_cell.angle_gamma   90.00
#
_symmetry.space_group_name_H-M   'P 1'
#
loop_
_entity.id
_entity.type
_entity.pdbx_description
1 polymer ?
#
loop_
_entity_poly.entity_id
_entity_poly.type
_entity_poly.pdbx_seq_one_letter_code
_entity_poly.pdbx_strand_id
1 'polypeptide(L)'
;DRVLHEKCVKALEARDSQTATLFANECVQIRKLIKTSLSSQISLEQAVLRLETIEQFGDMVHGMGSVKGILTTVKAELEGKLPEISTGLNDIEDSLENLTSEIGEAVDSEGTYVLPNDDSARILKEADLMAEQKMREKFPEIPQIPVDAHRLR
;
A
#
# COMPACT_ATOMS: atom_id res chain seq x y z
N ASP A 1 -16.29 20.84 19.66
CA ASP A 1 -17.63 20.37 19.22
C ASP A 1 -18.71 20.61 20.27
N ARG A 2 -18.69 19.92 21.43
CA ARG A 2 -19.75 20.02 22.47
C ARG A 2 -20.16 21.45 22.84
N VAL A 3 -19.18 22.33 23.11
CA VAL A 3 -19.44 23.73 23.47
C VAL A 3 -20.13 24.52 22.34
N LEU A 4 -19.76 24.29 21.08
CA LEU A 4 -20.40 24.94 19.93
C LEU A 4 -21.80 24.39 19.68
N HIS A 5 -22.01 23.09 19.93
CA HIS A 5 -23.34 22.49 19.88
C HIS A 5 -24.27 23.06 20.95
N GLU A 6 -23.80 23.18 22.20
CA GLU A 6 -24.55 23.83 23.29
C GLU A 6 -24.89 25.30 22.96
N LYS A 7 -23.95 26.05 22.36
CA LYS A 7 -24.20 27.43 21.90
C LYS A 7 -25.21 27.50 20.76
N CYS A 8 -25.19 26.54 19.83
CA CYS A 8 -26.17 26.41 18.75
C CYS A 8 -27.59 26.19 19.31
N VAL A 9 -27.73 25.27 20.27
CA VAL A 9 -29.02 24.99 20.94
C VAL A 9 -29.56 26.24 21.64
N LYS A 10 -28.71 26.97 22.38
CA LYS A 10 -29.10 28.23 23.03
C LYS A 10 -29.53 29.33 22.04
N ALA A 11 -28.86 29.43 20.90
CA ALA A 11 -29.23 30.40 19.86
C ALA A 11 -30.58 30.05 19.21
N LEU A 12 -30.88 28.75 19.02
CA LEU A 12 -32.18 28.26 18.57
C LEU A 12 -33.30 28.59 19.57
N GLU A 13 -33.05 28.38 20.86
CA GLU A 13 -34.00 28.71 21.94
C GLU A 13 -34.32 30.22 21.97
N ALA A 14 -33.31 31.06 21.71
CA ALA A 14 -33.47 32.52 21.58
C ALA A 14 -34.10 32.96 20.25
N ARG A 15 -34.48 32.02 19.36
CA ARG A 15 -34.96 32.24 18.00
C ARG A 15 -34.00 33.03 17.09
N ASP A 16 -32.72 33.01 17.40
CA ASP A 16 -31.66 33.57 16.55
C ASP A 16 -31.14 32.51 15.59
N SER A 17 -31.86 32.34 14.47
CA SER A 17 -31.53 31.35 13.44
C SER A 17 -30.18 31.63 12.75
N GLN A 18 -29.77 32.89 12.62
CA GLN A 18 -28.51 33.25 11.98
C GLN A 18 -27.32 32.79 12.83
N THR A 19 -27.34 33.11 14.12
CA THR A 19 -26.29 32.70 15.05
C THR A 19 -26.27 31.18 15.26
N ALA A 20 -27.44 30.53 15.30
CA ALA A 20 -27.53 29.07 15.35
C ALA A 20 -26.89 28.40 14.13
N THR A 21 -27.18 28.91 12.93
CA THR A 21 -26.62 28.39 11.67
C THR A 21 -25.09 28.55 11.65
N LEU A 22 -24.57 29.68 12.12
CA LEU A 22 -23.13 29.90 12.26
C LEU A 22 -22.49 28.83 13.16
N PHE A 23 -23.00 28.61 14.37
CA PHE A 23 -22.45 27.60 15.28
C PHE A 23 -22.59 26.17 14.75
N ALA A 24 -23.66 25.86 14.02
CA ALA A 24 -23.83 24.56 13.37
C ALA A 24 -22.76 24.33 12.28
N ASN A 25 -22.49 25.34 11.45
CA ASN A 25 -21.45 25.27 10.41
C ASN A 25 -20.06 25.07 11.03
N GLU A 26 -19.73 25.81 12.08
CA GLU A 26 -18.46 25.63 12.81
C GLU A 26 -18.31 24.23 13.41
N CYS A 27 -19.37 23.64 13.97
CA CYS A 27 -19.36 22.24 14.42
C CYS A 27 -19.02 21.27 13.28
N VAL A 28 -19.64 21.43 12.11
CA VAL A 28 -19.36 20.58 10.94
C VAL A 28 -17.90 20.74 10.49
N GLN A 29 -17.38 21.97 10.47
CA GLN A 29 -15.99 22.23 10.10
C GLN A 29 -15.01 21.57 11.09
N ILE A 30 -15.24 21.71 12.40
CA ILE A 30 -14.41 21.04 13.42
C ILE A 30 -14.42 19.52 13.24
N ARG A 31 -15.58 18.92 12.98
CA ARG A 31 -15.68 17.46 12.73
C ARG A 31 -14.91 17.03 11.49
N LYS A 32 -14.93 17.82 10.42
CA LYS A 32 -14.11 17.59 9.23
C LYS A 32 -12.62 17.65 9.56
N LEU A 33 -12.19 18.68 10.29
CA LEU A 33 -10.80 18.83 10.72
C LEU A 33 -10.33 17.66 11.59
N ILE A 34 -11.16 17.18 12.52
CA ILE A 34 -10.83 15.99 13.33
C ILE A 34 -10.63 14.77 12.44
N LYS A 35 -11.54 14.51 11.49
CA LYS A 35 -11.40 13.37 10.55
C LYS A 35 -10.12 13.45 9.73
N THR A 36 -9.84 14.62 9.14
CA THR A 36 -8.63 14.81 8.35
C THR A 36 -7.38 14.68 9.21
N SER A 37 -7.36 15.27 10.40
CA SER A 37 -6.22 15.17 11.33
C SER A 37 -5.95 13.72 11.73
N LEU A 38 -6.98 12.94 12.04
CA LEU A 38 -6.83 11.53 12.39
C LEU A 38 -6.31 10.71 11.20
N SER A 39 -6.84 10.96 10.00
CA SER A 39 -6.35 10.33 8.78
C SER A 39 -4.87 10.65 8.55
N SER A 40 -4.47 11.92 8.70
CA SER A 40 -3.07 12.33 8.58
C SER A 40 -2.17 11.67 9.63
N GLN A 41 -2.64 11.51 10.88
CA GLN A 41 -1.89 10.79 11.91
C GLN A 41 -1.63 9.33 11.49
N ILE A 42 -2.67 8.62 11.04
CA ILE A 42 -2.54 7.23 10.59
C ILE A 42 -1.58 7.14 9.39
N SER A 43 -1.68 8.05 8.43
CA SER A 43 -0.77 8.06 7.28
C SER A 43 0.69 8.31 7.68
N LEU A 44 0.93 9.18 8.68
CA LEU A 44 2.27 9.43 9.19
C LEU A 44 2.81 8.23 9.98
N GLU A 45 2.00 7.59 10.81
CA GLU A 45 2.37 6.35 11.52
C GLU A 45 2.77 5.25 10.54
N GLN A 46 2.01 5.08 9.46
CA GLN A 46 2.36 4.13 8.39
C GLN A 46 3.68 4.49 7.72
N ALA A 47 3.94 5.77 7.44
CA ALA A 47 5.21 6.21 6.88
C ALA A 47 6.39 5.93 7.82
N VAL A 48 6.21 6.12 9.14
CA VAL A 48 7.22 5.80 10.15
C VAL A 48 7.53 4.31 10.16
N LEU A 49 6.51 3.44 10.23
CA LEU A 49 6.70 1.99 10.19
C LEU A 49 7.44 1.54 8.91
N ARG A 50 7.18 2.20 7.77
CA ARG A 50 7.89 1.94 6.52
C ARG A 50 9.36 2.35 6.58
N LEU A 51 9.65 3.51 7.16
CA LEU A 51 11.03 3.96 7.35
C LEU A 51 11.81 3.05 8.31
N GLU A 52 11.18 2.54 9.37
CA GLU A 52 11.78 1.54 10.27
C GLU A 52 12.13 0.24 9.52
N THR A 53 11.24 -0.23 8.65
CA THR A 53 11.53 -1.40 7.79
C THR A 53 12.69 -1.12 6.84
N ILE A 54 12.70 0.05 6.18
CA ILE A 54 13.80 0.46 5.27
C ILE A 54 15.13 0.55 6.03
N GLU A 55 15.13 1.08 7.26
CA GLU A 55 16.31 1.12 8.12
C GLU A 55 16.82 -0.30 8.42
N GLN A 56 15.95 -1.21 8.87
CA GLN A 56 16.31 -2.60 9.20
C GLN A 56 16.90 -3.34 8.00
N PHE A 57 16.30 -3.20 6.81
CA PHE A 57 16.83 -3.79 5.60
C PHE A 57 18.13 -3.11 5.14
N GLY A 58 18.26 -1.80 5.34
CA GLY A 58 19.50 -1.05 5.08
C GLY A 58 20.66 -1.57 5.92
N ASP A 59 20.43 -1.81 7.22
CA ASP A 59 21.41 -2.41 8.13
C ASP A 59 21.78 -3.84 7.70
N MET A 60 20.80 -4.63 7.25
CA MET A 60 21.04 -5.98 6.72
C MET A 60 21.94 -5.95 5.48
N VAL A 61 21.64 -5.08 4.51
CA VAL A 61 22.45 -4.90 3.29
C VAL A 61 23.86 -4.43 3.65
N HIS A 62 24.01 -3.51 4.61
CA HIS A 62 25.33 -3.08 5.10
C HIS A 62 26.12 -4.24 5.72
N GLY A 63 25.47 -5.08 6.53
CA GLY A 63 26.06 -6.28 7.11
C GLY A 63 26.52 -7.28 6.04
N MET A 64 25.70 -7.51 5.02
CA MET A 64 26.04 -8.37 3.88
C MET A 64 27.25 -7.84 3.10
N GLY A 65 27.34 -6.53 2.90
CA GLY A 65 28.52 -5.89 2.30
C GLY A 65 29.81 -6.16 3.09
N SER A 66 29.73 -6.16 4.42
CA SER A 66 30.86 -6.51 5.29
C SER A 66 31.29 -7.97 5.13
N VAL A 67 30.32 -8.89 5.04
CA VAL A 67 30.59 -10.32 4.77
C VAL A 67 31.24 -10.51 3.41
N LYS A 68 30.75 -9.81 2.37
CA LYS A 68 31.36 -9.81 1.03
C LYS A 68 32.83 -9.37 1.07
N GLY A 69 33.16 -8.32 1.82
CA GLY A 69 34.54 -7.85 1.98
C GLY A 69 35.47 -8.88 2.64
N ILE A 70 34.95 -9.66 3.60
CA ILE A 70 35.70 -10.78 4.19
C ILE A 70 35.89 -11.89 3.16
N LEU A 71 34.84 -12.23 2.41
CA LEU A 71 34.88 -13.29 1.39
C LEU A 71 35.90 -12.98 0.28
N THR A 72 35.95 -11.74 -0.20
CA THR A 72 36.92 -11.31 -1.22
C THR A 72 38.36 -11.38 -0.69
N THR A 73 38.58 -11.05 0.59
CA THR A 73 39.89 -11.18 1.24
C THR A 73 40.33 -12.65 1.29
N VAL A 74 39.46 -13.55 1.75
CA VAL A 74 39.75 -14.99 1.83
C VAL A 74 39.99 -15.59 0.44
N LYS A 75 39.19 -15.19 -0.56
CA LYS A 75 39.36 -15.58 -1.96
C LYS A 75 40.74 -15.18 -2.48
N ALA A 76 41.16 -13.93 -2.27
CA ALA A 76 42.48 -13.45 -2.69
C ALA A 76 43.65 -14.20 -2.03
N GLU A 77 43.52 -14.59 -0.76
CA GLU A 77 44.54 -15.38 -0.06
C GLU A 77 44.66 -16.82 -0.58
N LEU A 78 43.55 -17.41 -1.01
CA LEU A 78 43.47 -18.82 -1.42
C LEU A 78 43.66 -19.02 -2.94
N GLU A 79 43.40 -18.01 -3.77
CA GLU A 79 43.46 -18.08 -5.24
C GLU A 79 44.83 -18.59 -5.75
N GLY A 80 45.92 -18.28 -5.04
CA GLY A 80 47.27 -18.74 -5.38
C GLY A 80 47.69 -20.09 -4.80
N LYS A 81 46.92 -20.69 -3.89
CA LYS A 81 47.31 -21.91 -3.15
C LYS A 81 46.33 -23.08 -3.32
N LEU A 82 45.04 -22.81 -3.43
CA LEU A 82 43.95 -23.79 -3.46
C LEU A 82 42.86 -23.36 -4.45
N PRO A 83 43.12 -23.50 -5.77
CA PRO A 83 42.18 -23.08 -6.81
C PRO A 83 40.85 -23.84 -6.76
N GLU A 84 40.81 -25.08 -6.25
CA GLU A 84 39.57 -25.86 -6.13
C GLU A 84 38.56 -25.27 -5.14
N ILE A 85 39.02 -24.48 -4.17
CA ILE A 85 38.15 -23.80 -3.18
C ILE A 85 37.57 -22.50 -3.77
N SER A 86 38.21 -21.92 -4.79
CA SER A 86 37.76 -20.67 -5.43
C SER A 86 36.35 -20.77 -6.01
N THR A 87 36.01 -21.91 -6.61
CA THR A 87 34.65 -22.19 -7.12
C THR A 87 33.60 -22.17 -6.01
N GLY A 88 33.84 -22.83 -4.87
CA GLY A 88 32.88 -22.81 -3.75
C GLY A 88 32.75 -21.44 -3.10
N LEU A 89 33.80 -20.62 -3.13
CA LEU A 89 33.74 -19.23 -2.68
C LEU A 89 32.93 -18.34 -3.64
N ASN A 90 32.99 -18.59 -4.95
CA ASN A 90 32.14 -17.91 -5.92
C ASN A 90 30.66 -18.25 -5.70
N ASP A 91 30.32 -19.51 -5.45
CA ASP A 91 28.94 -19.91 -5.17
C ASP A 91 28.37 -19.21 -3.92
N ILE A 92 29.21 -18.96 -2.91
CA ILE A 92 28.85 -18.19 -1.70
C ILE A 92 28.70 -16.71 -2.03
N GLU A 93 29.57 -16.14 -2.88
CA GLU A 93 29.50 -14.76 -3.34
C GLU A 93 28.19 -14.51 -4.11
N ASP A 94 27.86 -15.38 -5.06
CA ASP A 94 26.63 -15.33 -5.86
C ASP A 94 25.37 -15.49 -4.98
N SER A 95 25.40 -16.41 -4.01
CA SER A 95 24.30 -16.57 -3.05
C SER A 95 24.07 -15.30 -2.23
N LEU A 96 25.15 -14.63 -1.83
CA LEU A 96 25.09 -13.39 -1.05
C LEU A 96 24.60 -12.20 -1.90
N GLU A 97 24.98 -12.14 -3.18
CA GLU A 97 24.44 -11.15 -4.12
C GLU A 97 22.94 -11.34 -4.37
N ASN A 98 22.50 -12.59 -4.58
CA ASN A 98 21.10 -12.93 -4.77
C ASN A 98 20.25 -12.52 -3.56
N LEU A 99 20.68 -12.88 -2.34
CA LEU A 99 20.01 -12.46 -1.10
C LEU A 99 19.92 -10.93 -0.98
N THR A 100 20.96 -10.19 -1.39
CA THR A 100 20.97 -8.72 -1.33
C THR A 100 19.96 -8.14 -2.32
N SER A 101 19.85 -8.73 -3.51
CA SER A 101 18.88 -8.36 -4.54
C SER A 101 17.45 -8.66 -4.10
N GLU A 102 17.20 -9.84 -3.53
CA GLU A 102 15.89 -10.26 -3.01
C GLU A 102 15.39 -9.32 -1.92
N ILE A 103 16.28 -8.87 -1.03
CA ILE A 103 15.97 -7.85 -0.02
C ILE A 103 15.55 -6.53 -0.68
N GLY A 104 16.25 -6.09 -1.73
CA GLY A 104 15.90 -4.90 -2.50
C GLY A 104 14.51 -4.99 -3.14
N GLU A 105 14.21 -6.12 -3.78
CA GLU A 105 12.90 -6.38 -4.40
C GLU A 105 11.77 -6.49 -3.37
N ALA A 106 12.05 -7.06 -2.19
CA ALA A 106 11.08 -7.13 -1.10
C ALA A 106 10.67 -5.74 -0.59
N VAL A 107 11.62 -4.80 -0.49
CA VAL A 107 11.36 -3.41 -0.11
C VAL A 107 10.52 -2.69 -1.18
N ASP A 108 10.81 -2.91 -2.46
CA ASP A 108 10.09 -2.27 -3.58
C ASP A 108 8.66 -2.80 -3.75
N SER A 109 8.47 -4.12 -3.68
CA SER A 109 7.16 -4.77 -3.90
C SER A 109 6.12 -4.41 -2.83
N GLU A 110 6.56 -4.20 -1.59
CA GLU A 110 5.70 -3.78 -0.49
C GLU A 110 5.32 -2.28 -0.55
N GLY A 111 6.02 -1.48 -1.38
CA GLY A 111 5.74 -0.07 -1.67
C GLY A 111 4.44 0.17 -2.45
N THR A 112 3.79 -0.88 -2.95
CA THR A 112 2.53 -0.79 -3.72
C THR A 112 1.26 -0.67 -2.85
N TYR A 113 1.39 -0.59 -1.52
CA TYR A 113 0.23 -0.40 -0.63
C TYR A 113 -0.31 1.04 -0.74
N VAL A 114 -1.11 1.29 -1.77
CA VAL A 114 -1.94 2.49 -1.89
C VAL A 114 -3.02 2.38 -0.84
N LEU A 115 -2.95 3.23 0.19
CA LEU A 115 -4.04 3.44 1.16
C LEU A 115 -5.37 3.54 0.39
N PRO A 116 -6.31 2.59 0.59
CA PRO A 116 -7.63 2.73 0.03
C PRO A 116 -8.31 3.91 0.72
N ASN A 117 -8.27 5.07 0.08
CA ASN A 117 -9.23 6.12 0.34
C ASN A 117 -10.61 5.57 -0.07
N ASP A 118 -11.63 5.84 0.74
CA ASP A 118 -13.04 5.48 0.48
C ASP A 118 -13.50 5.97 -0.92
N ASP A 119 -12.96 7.11 -1.38
CA ASP A 119 -13.19 7.61 -2.74
C ASP A 119 -12.43 6.80 -3.81
N SER A 120 -11.23 6.31 -3.53
CA SER A 120 -10.48 5.44 -4.44
C SER A 120 -11.21 4.13 -4.67
N ALA A 121 -11.81 3.55 -3.62
CA ALA A 121 -12.63 2.34 -3.74
C ALA A 121 -13.86 2.56 -4.62
N ARG A 122 -14.48 3.76 -4.55
CA ARG A 122 -15.59 4.13 -5.43
C ARG A 122 -15.16 4.30 -6.88
N ILE A 123 -14.03 4.94 -7.14
CA ILE A 123 -13.48 5.12 -8.50
C ILE A 123 -13.10 3.77 -9.11
N LEU A 124 -12.48 2.88 -8.35
CA LEU A 124 -12.17 1.51 -8.79
C LEU A 124 -13.44 0.74 -9.16
N LYS A 125 -14.48 0.82 -8.33
CA LYS A 125 -15.77 0.18 -8.62
C LYS A 125 -16.44 0.75 -9.87
N GLU A 126 -16.32 2.05 -10.13
CA GLU A 126 -16.83 2.68 -11.35
C GLU A 126 -16.02 2.25 -12.59
N ALA A 127 -14.69 2.16 -12.46
CA ALA A 127 -13.81 1.67 -13.52
C ALA A 127 -14.08 0.20 -13.87
N ASP A 128 -14.31 -0.67 -12.88
CA ASP A 128 -14.68 -2.07 -13.08
C ASP A 128 -16.01 -2.19 -13.84
N LEU A 129 -17.03 -1.41 -13.44
CA LEU A 129 -18.32 -1.38 -14.13
C LEU A 129 -18.18 -0.91 -15.60
N MET A 130 -17.34 0.09 -15.86
CA MET A 130 -17.05 0.54 -17.22
C MET A 130 -16.28 -0.52 -18.04
N ALA A 131 -15.34 -1.24 -17.42
CA ALA A 131 -14.61 -2.32 -18.05
C ALA A 131 -15.55 -3.48 -18.43
N GLU A 132 -16.44 -3.89 -17.52
CA GLU A 132 -17.47 -4.91 -17.79
C GLU A 132 -18.42 -4.50 -18.91
N GLN A 133 -18.88 -3.24 -18.92
CA GLN A 133 -19.72 -2.71 -19.99
C GLN A 133 -18.99 -2.78 -21.35
N LYS A 134 -17.74 -2.35 -21.40
CA LYS A 134 -16.91 -2.37 -22.61
C LYS A 134 -16.59 -3.78 -23.08
N MET A 135 -16.45 -4.73 -22.16
CA MET A 135 -16.28 -6.16 -22.47
C MET A 135 -17.56 -6.73 -23.08
N ARG A 136 -18.74 -6.40 -22.54
CA ARG A 136 -20.04 -6.84 -23.06
C ARG A 136 -20.37 -6.24 -24.43
N GLU A 137 -19.92 -5.02 -24.71
CA GLU A 137 -20.02 -4.40 -26.03
C GLU A 137 -19.08 -5.02 -27.07
N LYS A 138 -17.88 -5.41 -26.67
CA LYS A 138 -16.88 -6.04 -27.57
C LYS A 138 -17.10 -7.53 -27.77
N PHE A 139 -17.73 -8.20 -26.82
CA PHE A 139 -18.07 -9.62 -26.86
C PHE A 139 -19.55 -9.80 -26.48
N PRO A 140 -20.49 -9.66 -27.43
CA PRO A 140 -21.89 -9.95 -27.17
C PRO A 140 -22.03 -11.42 -26.73
N GLU A 141 -22.79 -11.66 -25.66
CA GLU A 141 -23.06 -13.01 -25.17
C GLU A 141 -23.62 -13.87 -26.31
N ILE A 142 -22.96 -15.01 -26.55
CA ILE A 142 -23.42 -15.99 -27.53
C ILE A 142 -24.80 -16.46 -27.05
N PRO A 143 -25.87 -16.31 -27.85
CA PRO A 143 -27.20 -16.69 -27.43
C PRO A 143 -27.19 -18.15 -27.01
N GLN A 144 -27.65 -18.41 -25.78
CA GLN A 144 -27.86 -19.77 -25.31
C GLN A 144 -28.90 -20.41 -26.23
N ILE A 145 -28.43 -21.30 -27.11
CA ILE A 145 -29.30 -22.07 -28.01
C ILE A 145 -30.28 -22.82 -27.11
N PRO A 146 -31.60 -22.60 -27.23
CA PRO A 146 -32.57 -23.40 -26.51
C PRO A 146 -32.38 -24.84 -26.99
N VAL A 147 -31.96 -25.72 -26.09
CA VAL A 147 -32.01 -27.17 -26.33
C VAL A 147 -33.48 -27.53 -26.41
N ASP A 148 -33.98 -27.66 -27.65
CA ASP A 148 -35.32 -28.17 -27.95
C ASP A 148 -35.45 -29.59 -27.39
N ALA A 149 -36.03 -29.69 -26.20
CA ALA A 149 -36.48 -30.92 -25.58
C ALA A 149 -37.77 -31.39 -26.27
N HIS A 150 -37.71 -31.77 -27.54
CA HIS A 150 -38.82 -32.44 -28.21
C HIS A 150 -38.37 -33.30 -29.39
N ARG A 151 -37.68 -34.41 -29.12
CA ARG A 151 -37.62 -35.54 -30.06
C ARG A 151 -37.30 -36.88 -29.40
N LEU A 152 -38.22 -37.37 -28.57
CA LEU A 152 -38.34 -38.80 -28.27
C LEU A 152 -39.83 -39.13 -28.06
N ARG A 153 -40.53 -39.41 -29.16
CA ARG A 153 -41.68 -40.32 -29.23
C ARG A 153 -41.71 -40.96 -30.61
#